data_AF-A0A8J4T2U3-F1
#
_entry.id   AF-A0A8J4T2U3-F1
#
_cell.length_a   1.000
_cell.length_b   1.000
_cell.length_c   1.000
_cell.angle_alpha   90.00
_cell.angle_beta   90.00
_cell.angle_gamma   90.00
#
_symmetry.space_group_name_H-M   'P 1'
#
loop_
_entity.id
_entity.type
_entity.pdbx_description
1 polymer ?
#
loop_
_entity_poly.entity_id
_entity_poly.type
_entity_poly.pdbx_seq_one_letter_code
_entity_poly.pdbx_strand_id
1 'polypeptide(L)'
;MRLYQALMALTGKYAEKFVKNGAYSPTPLSLKKLISFGLVGSAEKSAAFLCDELPVRLANIMQEIHLLPEQLIQTPSASIVKRWYELSFCDLIDFEDTHWDEDSLNKFNRQLAQIRNRHTTTVETMAQGVMEMKERHKTDLITNNQVQYFLDRFYMMRISLRMLINQHLLMFGSELNKHRRFVGSVDPDCNVLEILEDAYEDAKYLCEHYYSIAPEMVIETCGASDGKIEFVYVPSHLYHILFELLKVSAG
;
A
#
# COMPACT_ATOMS: atom_id res chain seq x y z
N MET A 1 -21.08 -14.31 -13.98
CA MET A 1 -20.96 -15.57 -13.21
C MET A 1 -19.84 -15.55 -12.15
N ARG A 2 -18.67 -14.93 -12.39
CA ARG A 2 -17.54 -14.89 -11.42
C ARG A 2 -17.72 -13.98 -10.19
N LEU A 3 -18.37 -12.81 -10.34
CA LEU A 3 -18.82 -11.99 -9.19
C LEU A 3 -19.76 -12.74 -8.23
N TYR A 4 -20.50 -13.73 -8.76
CA TYR A 4 -21.40 -14.58 -7.98
C TYR A 4 -20.64 -15.55 -7.05
N GLN A 5 -19.38 -15.89 -7.34
CA GLN A 5 -18.52 -16.70 -6.45
C GLN A 5 -17.86 -15.86 -5.35
N ALA A 6 -17.59 -14.57 -5.57
CA ALA A 6 -17.22 -13.62 -4.51
C ALA A 6 -18.34 -13.50 -3.47
N LEU A 7 -19.58 -13.47 -3.96
CA LEU A 7 -20.83 -13.55 -3.20
C LEU A 7 -20.99 -14.87 -2.40
N MET A 8 -20.18 -15.91 -2.66
CA MET A 8 -20.22 -17.16 -1.89
C MET A 8 -19.24 -17.16 -0.71
N ALA A 9 -18.19 -16.33 -0.73
CA ALA A 9 -17.23 -16.23 0.38
C ALA A 9 -17.69 -15.25 1.46
N LEU A 10 -18.33 -14.14 1.05
CA LEU A 10 -18.98 -13.20 1.95
C LEU A 10 -20.45 -13.59 2.13
N THR A 11 -20.97 -13.53 3.35
CA THR A 11 -22.37 -13.87 3.64
C THR A 11 -23.09 -12.72 4.38
N GLY A 12 -24.41 -12.67 4.25
CA GLY A 12 -25.25 -11.68 4.91
C GLY A 12 -24.83 -10.24 4.61
N LYS A 13 -24.70 -9.42 5.67
CA LYS A 13 -24.36 -7.99 5.55
C LYS A 13 -23.09 -7.72 4.74
N TYR A 14 -22.08 -8.59 4.85
CA TYR A 14 -20.79 -8.37 4.17
C TYR A 14 -20.93 -8.47 2.65
N ALA A 15 -21.77 -9.38 2.15
CA ALA A 15 -22.02 -9.51 0.71
C ALA A 15 -22.74 -8.28 0.15
N GLU A 16 -23.76 -7.79 0.85
CA GLU A 16 -24.49 -6.58 0.46
C GLU A 16 -23.56 -5.36 0.44
N LYS A 17 -22.73 -5.20 1.48
CA LYS A 17 -21.76 -4.11 1.56
C LYS A 17 -20.66 -4.23 0.51
N PHE A 18 -20.23 -5.43 0.16
CA PHE A 18 -19.27 -5.62 -0.92
C PHE A 18 -19.80 -5.12 -2.26
N VAL A 19 -21.05 -5.47 -2.61
CA VAL A 19 -21.69 -4.99 -3.84
C VAL A 19 -21.86 -3.47 -3.80
N LYS A 20 -22.34 -2.91 -2.68
CA LYS A 20 -22.51 -1.46 -2.50
C LYS A 20 -21.17 -0.71 -2.64
N ASN A 21 -20.16 -1.12 -1.87
CA ASN A 21 -18.85 -0.46 -1.85
C ASN A 21 -18.09 -0.61 -3.17
N GLY A 22 -18.22 -1.76 -3.84
CA GLY A 22 -17.64 -2.01 -5.15
C GLY A 22 -18.31 -1.25 -6.31
N ALA A 23 -19.42 -0.54 -6.06
CA ALA A 23 -20.02 0.36 -7.05
C ALA A 23 -19.44 1.79 -6.99
N TYR A 24 -18.73 2.14 -5.91
CA TYR A 24 -18.11 3.45 -5.74
C TYR A 24 -16.66 3.45 -6.23
N SER A 25 -16.22 4.61 -6.69
CA SER A 25 -14.81 4.85 -7.05
C SER A 25 -14.03 5.37 -5.84
N PRO A 26 -12.79 4.90 -5.59
CA PRO A 26 -11.93 5.43 -4.54
C PRO A 26 -11.70 6.94 -4.68
N THR A 27 -11.69 7.66 -3.56
CA THR A 27 -11.46 9.10 -3.51
C THR A 27 -9.96 9.42 -3.61
N PRO A 28 -9.46 10.09 -4.66
CA PRO A 28 -8.06 10.48 -4.73
C PRO A 28 -7.74 11.62 -3.75
N LEU A 29 -6.64 11.49 -3.01
CA LEU A 29 -6.13 12.52 -2.10
C LEU A 29 -4.75 13.01 -2.56
N SER A 30 -4.57 14.34 -2.57
CA SER A 30 -3.26 14.94 -2.81
C SER A 30 -2.46 15.05 -1.52
N LEU A 31 -1.13 15.10 -1.62
CA LEU A 31 -0.25 15.34 -0.47
C LEU A 31 -0.61 16.66 0.25
N LYS A 32 -0.97 17.70 -0.52
CA LYS A 32 -1.48 18.96 0.04
C LYS A 32 -2.70 18.76 0.94
N LYS A 33 -3.67 17.93 0.52
CA LYS A 33 -4.85 17.61 1.34
C LYS A 33 -4.44 16.85 2.61
N LEU A 34 -3.59 15.83 2.50
CA LEU A 34 -3.11 15.06 3.64
C LEU A 34 -2.39 15.93 4.68
N ILE A 35 -1.51 16.84 4.24
CA ILE A 35 -0.84 17.79 5.13
C ILE A 35 -1.85 18.73 5.78
N SER A 36 -2.71 19.36 4.97
CA SER A 36 -3.70 20.30 5.50
C SER A 36 -4.60 19.64 6.55
N PHE A 37 -4.99 18.39 6.34
CA PHE A 37 -5.76 17.63 7.29
C PHE A 37 -4.93 17.26 8.52
N GLY A 38 -3.67 16.84 8.38
CA GLY A 38 -2.85 16.48 9.53
C GLY A 38 -2.55 17.65 10.48
N LEU A 39 -2.63 18.90 10.01
CA LEU A 39 -2.39 20.08 10.85
C LEU A 39 -3.60 20.51 11.70
N VAL A 40 -4.83 20.29 11.23
CA VAL A 40 -6.06 20.80 11.88
C VAL A 40 -7.16 19.75 12.05
N GLY A 41 -6.95 18.55 11.53
CA GLY A 41 -7.88 17.42 11.58
C GLY A 41 -7.88 16.74 12.93
N SER A 42 -8.88 15.89 13.14
CA SER A 42 -9.05 15.12 14.36
C SER A 42 -9.11 13.63 14.07
N ALA A 43 -8.85 12.81 15.10
CA ALA A 43 -8.87 11.36 14.98
C ALA A 43 -10.26 10.86 14.53
N GLU A 44 -11.34 11.45 15.02
CA GLU A 44 -12.73 11.12 14.68
C GLU A 44 -13.03 11.38 13.21
N LYS A 45 -12.63 12.54 12.67
CA LYS A 45 -12.82 12.86 11.26
C LYS A 45 -12.02 11.93 10.35
N SER A 46 -10.81 11.59 10.79
CA SER A 46 -9.93 10.66 10.07
C SER A 46 -10.52 9.25 10.07
N ALA A 47 -10.97 8.78 11.23
CA ALA A 47 -11.59 7.46 11.39
C ALA A 47 -12.90 7.34 10.60
N ALA A 48 -13.77 8.35 10.66
CA ALA A 48 -14.99 8.41 9.86
C ALA A 48 -14.70 8.31 8.36
N PHE A 49 -13.76 9.13 7.86
CA PHE A 49 -13.36 9.07 6.46
C PHE A 49 -12.82 7.68 6.06
N LEU A 50 -11.95 7.10 6.88
CA LEU A 50 -11.38 5.77 6.59
C LEU A 50 -12.40 4.64 6.68
N CYS A 51 -13.37 4.74 7.58
CA CYS A 51 -14.44 3.78 7.72
C CYS A 51 -15.31 3.73 6.45
N ASP A 52 -15.46 4.85 5.75
CA ASP A 52 -16.17 4.91 4.47
C ASP A 52 -15.26 4.54 3.28
N GLU A 53 -14.03 5.06 3.25
CA GLU A 53 -13.15 4.98 2.08
C GLU A 53 -12.40 3.65 1.96
N LEU A 54 -11.96 3.04 3.08
CA LEU A 54 -11.18 1.80 3.03
C LEU A 54 -12.01 0.60 2.51
N PRO A 55 -13.27 0.40 2.92
CA PRO A 55 -14.11 -0.64 2.32
C PRO A 55 -14.32 -0.48 0.82
N VAL A 56 -14.46 0.76 0.31
CA VAL A 56 -14.55 1.03 -1.14
C VAL A 56 -13.28 0.56 -1.85
N ARG A 57 -12.11 0.90 -1.32
CA ARG A 57 -10.81 0.47 -1.89
C ARG A 57 -10.64 -1.03 -1.87
N LEU A 58 -10.93 -1.68 -0.74
CA LEU A 58 -10.83 -3.12 -0.61
C LEU A 58 -11.81 -3.84 -1.54
N ALA A 59 -13.05 -3.35 -1.67
CA ALA A 59 -14.03 -3.93 -2.59
C ALA A 59 -13.55 -3.83 -4.05
N ASN A 60 -12.99 -2.69 -4.47
CA ASN A 60 -12.39 -2.53 -5.80
C ASN A 60 -11.20 -3.49 -5.99
N ILE A 61 -10.30 -3.62 -5.02
CA ILE A 61 -9.18 -4.58 -5.08
C ILE A 61 -9.70 -6.02 -5.22
N MET A 62 -10.70 -6.39 -4.42
CA MET A 62 -11.31 -7.71 -4.49
C MET A 62 -11.95 -7.96 -5.84
N GLN A 63 -12.67 -6.99 -6.41
CA GLN A 63 -13.23 -7.11 -7.77
C GLN A 63 -12.13 -7.36 -8.81
N GLU A 64 -11.01 -6.62 -8.74
CA GLU A 64 -9.86 -6.82 -9.62
C GLU A 64 -9.25 -8.23 -9.46
N ILE A 65 -9.12 -8.74 -8.23
CA ILE A 65 -8.65 -10.11 -7.99
C ILE A 65 -9.56 -11.14 -8.67
N HIS A 66 -10.88 -10.90 -8.76
CA HIS A 66 -11.80 -11.81 -9.44
C HIS A 66 -11.71 -11.74 -10.99
N LEU A 67 -11.04 -10.72 -11.53
CA LEU A 67 -10.80 -10.59 -12.97
C LEU A 67 -9.50 -11.26 -13.41
N LEU A 68 -8.68 -11.75 -12.47
CA LEU A 68 -7.47 -12.49 -12.78
C LEU A 68 -7.74 -13.76 -13.61
N PRO A 69 -6.75 -14.24 -14.39
CA PRO A 69 -6.80 -15.56 -14.98
C PRO A 69 -7.08 -16.63 -13.92
N GLU A 70 -7.96 -17.56 -14.25
CA GLU A 70 -8.40 -18.59 -13.31
C GLU A 70 -7.24 -19.45 -12.81
N GLN A 71 -6.25 -19.67 -13.68
CA GLN A 71 -5.00 -20.35 -13.38
C GLN A 71 -4.19 -19.65 -12.29
N LEU A 72 -4.27 -18.31 -12.19
CA LEU A 72 -3.60 -17.55 -11.14
C LEU A 72 -4.41 -17.54 -9.84
N ILE A 73 -5.73 -17.29 -9.91
CA ILE A 73 -6.56 -17.24 -8.69
C ILE A 73 -6.55 -18.57 -7.94
N GLN A 74 -6.50 -19.69 -8.67
CA GLN A 74 -6.48 -21.04 -8.11
C GLN A 74 -5.14 -21.45 -7.48
N THR A 75 -4.09 -20.63 -7.60
CA THR A 75 -2.83 -20.94 -6.93
C THR A 75 -2.97 -20.76 -5.42
N PRO A 76 -2.34 -21.63 -4.60
CA PRO A 76 -2.39 -21.53 -3.15
C PRO A 76 -2.05 -20.13 -2.65
N SER A 77 -1.01 -19.52 -3.20
CA SER A 77 -0.53 -18.22 -2.76
C SER A 77 -1.48 -17.08 -3.11
N ALA A 78 -2.05 -17.04 -4.33
CA ALA A 78 -3.05 -16.04 -4.70
C ALA A 78 -4.35 -16.18 -3.87
N SER A 79 -4.75 -17.40 -3.54
CA SER A 79 -5.90 -17.68 -2.69
C SER A 79 -5.72 -17.15 -1.25
N ILE A 80 -4.50 -17.21 -0.70
CA ILE A 80 -4.18 -16.62 0.61
C ILE A 80 -4.37 -15.09 0.55
N VAL A 81 -3.84 -14.44 -0.48
CA VAL A 81 -3.98 -12.99 -0.66
C VAL A 81 -5.45 -12.60 -0.78
N LYS A 82 -6.23 -13.33 -1.59
CA LYS A 82 -7.69 -13.13 -1.71
C LYS A 82 -8.37 -13.17 -0.33
N ARG A 83 -8.05 -14.17 0.48
CA ARG A 83 -8.61 -14.31 1.83
C ARG A 83 -8.21 -13.17 2.77
N TRP A 84 -6.99 -12.64 2.66
CA TRP A 84 -6.58 -11.48 3.46
C TRP A 84 -7.44 -10.25 3.16
N TYR A 85 -7.72 -9.98 1.88
CA TYR A 85 -8.59 -8.85 1.50
C TYR A 85 -10.03 -9.05 1.96
N GLU A 86 -10.57 -10.27 1.85
CA GLU A 86 -11.91 -10.61 2.37
C GLU A 86 -12.02 -10.37 3.88
N LEU A 87 -11.05 -10.84 4.66
CA LEU A 87 -11.02 -10.64 6.11
C LEU A 87 -10.89 -9.16 6.47
N SER A 88 -9.97 -8.43 5.82
CA SER A 88 -9.78 -6.99 6.04
C SER A 88 -11.04 -6.19 5.69
N PHE A 89 -11.80 -6.64 4.69
CA PHE A 89 -13.07 -6.02 4.34
C PHE A 89 -14.11 -6.24 5.44
N CYS A 90 -14.30 -7.49 5.89
CA CYS A 90 -15.24 -7.80 6.99
C CYS A 90 -14.91 -7.01 8.26
N ASP A 91 -13.62 -7.00 8.63
CA ASP A 91 -13.12 -6.28 9.80
C ASP A 91 -13.50 -4.80 9.81
N LEU A 92 -13.50 -4.14 8.64
CA LEU A 92 -13.85 -2.73 8.52
C LEU A 92 -15.36 -2.48 8.46
N ILE A 93 -16.12 -3.39 7.85
CA ILE A 93 -17.58 -3.30 7.81
C ILE A 93 -18.18 -3.37 9.22
N ASP A 94 -17.50 -4.01 10.17
CA ASP A 94 -17.93 -4.07 11.56
C ASP A 94 -17.84 -2.71 12.29
N PHE A 95 -17.17 -1.71 11.71
CA PHE A 95 -17.12 -0.33 12.22
C PHE A 95 -18.13 0.60 11.53
N GLU A 96 -18.93 0.13 10.59
CA GLU A 96 -19.94 0.97 9.94
C GLU A 96 -20.92 1.55 10.99
N ASP A 97 -21.30 2.82 10.81
CA ASP A 97 -22.17 3.57 11.72
C ASP A 97 -21.65 3.70 13.17
N THR A 98 -20.35 3.48 13.40
CA THR A 98 -19.71 3.66 14.72
C THR A 98 -19.74 5.12 15.17
N HIS A 99 -20.14 5.34 16.42
CA HIS A 99 -19.90 6.61 17.10
C HIS A 99 -18.45 6.70 17.58
N TRP A 100 -17.75 7.75 17.17
CA TRP A 100 -16.32 7.93 17.47
C TRP A 100 -16.08 8.56 18.84
N ASP A 101 -15.86 7.70 19.82
CA ASP A 101 -15.33 8.00 21.15
C ASP A 101 -13.91 7.42 21.33
N GLU A 102 -13.31 7.62 22.51
CA GLU A 102 -11.94 7.16 22.77
C GLU A 102 -11.77 5.64 22.65
N ASP A 103 -12.74 4.85 23.11
CA ASP A 103 -12.64 3.38 23.08
C ASP A 103 -12.80 2.82 21.66
N SER A 104 -13.78 3.32 20.90
CA SER A 104 -13.99 2.96 19.51
C SER A 104 -12.83 3.37 18.61
N LEU A 105 -12.25 4.57 18.81
CA LEU A 105 -11.02 5.00 18.13
C LEU A 105 -9.86 4.05 18.43
N ASN A 106 -9.66 3.69 19.69
CA ASN A 106 -8.61 2.75 20.09
C ASN A 106 -8.81 1.35 19.47
N LYS A 107 -10.05 0.87 19.40
CA LYS A 107 -10.40 -0.38 18.71
C LYS A 107 -10.11 -0.28 17.21
N PHE A 108 -10.51 0.81 16.57
CA PHE A 108 -10.28 1.03 15.15
C PHE A 108 -8.78 1.13 14.81
N ASN A 109 -8.00 1.85 15.60
CA ASN A 109 -6.54 1.91 15.49
C ASN A 109 -5.89 0.52 15.56
N ARG A 110 -6.31 -0.31 16.52
CA ARG A 110 -5.83 -1.69 16.60
C ARG A 110 -6.22 -2.50 15.37
N GLN A 111 -7.45 -2.34 14.87
CA GLN A 111 -7.90 -3.04 13.67
C GLN A 111 -7.10 -2.62 12.43
N LEU A 112 -6.86 -1.32 12.25
CA LEU A 112 -6.04 -0.80 11.15
C LEU A 112 -4.60 -1.33 11.21
N ALA A 113 -3.99 -1.41 12.39
CA ALA A 113 -2.66 -1.99 12.57
C ALA A 113 -2.65 -3.49 12.23
N GLN A 114 -3.68 -4.24 12.63
CA GLN A 114 -3.83 -5.66 12.27
C GLN A 114 -3.98 -5.85 10.75
N ILE A 115 -4.81 -5.04 10.10
CA ILE A 115 -4.99 -5.07 8.63
C ILE A 115 -3.65 -4.77 7.94
N ARG A 116 -2.94 -3.72 8.37
CA ARG A 116 -1.62 -3.39 7.82
C ARG A 116 -0.65 -4.55 7.94
N ASN A 117 -0.60 -5.19 9.11
CA ASN A 117 0.32 -6.30 9.38
C ASN A 117 -0.05 -7.58 8.61
N ARG A 118 -1.35 -7.87 8.47
CA ARG A 118 -1.87 -8.97 7.64
C ARG A 118 -1.40 -8.86 6.19
N HIS A 119 -1.33 -7.64 5.67
CA HIS A 119 -0.96 -7.38 4.29
C HIS A 119 0.55 -7.19 4.07
N THR A 120 1.41 -7.35 5.08
CA THR A 120 2.86 -7.10 4.96
C THR A 120 3.49 -7.88 3.80
N THR A 121 3.23 -9.19 3.71
CA THR A 121 3.85 -10.09 2.72
C THR A 121 3.04 -10.27 1.43
N THR A 122 2.12 -9.34 1.13
CA THR A 122 1.22 -9.47 -0.04
C THR A 122 1.96 -9.49 -1.37
N VAL A 123 3.07 -8.75 -1.52
CA VAL A 123 3.82 -8.68 -2.78
C VAL A 123 4.53 -10.01 -3.03
N GLU A 124 5.24 -10.50 -2.03
CA GLU A 124 5.99 -11.76 -2.06
C GLU A 124 5.05 -12.95 -2.28
N THR A 125 3.92 -12.96 -1.56
CA THR A 125 2.92 -14.03 -1.70
C THR A 125 2.26 -13.99 -3.08
N MET A 126 1.92 -12.82 -3.61
CA MET A 126 1.36 -12.73 -4.96
C MET A 126 2.37 -13.12 -6.03
N ALA A 127 3.64 -12.72 -5.89
CA ALA A 127 4.73 -13.15 -6.76
C ALA A 127 4.89 -14.68 -6.76
N GLN A 128 4.83 -15.31 -5.59
CA GLN A 128 4.81 -16.77 -5.46
C GLN A 128 3.63 -17.38 -6.21
N GLY A 129 2.44 -16.78 -6.14
CA GLY A 129 1.26 -17.23 -6.90
C GLY A 129 1.47 -17.16 -8.41
N VAL A 130 2.17 -16.15 -8.91
CA VAL A 130 2.52 -16.04 -10.34
C VAL A 130 3.54 -17.11 -10.75
N MET A 131 4.50 -17.43 -9.88
CA MET A 131 5.46 -18.52 -10.13
C MET A 131 4.77 -19.89 -10.15
N GLU A 132 3.90 -20.16 -9.17
CA GLU A 132 3.08 -21.38 -9.10
C GLU A 132 2.23 -21.57 -10.39
N MET A 133 1.67 -20.48 -10.92
CA MET A 133 0.92 -20.50 -12.18
C MET A 133 1.83 -20.88 -13.36
N LYS A 134 3.02 -20.25 -13.45
CA LYS A 134 4.00 -20.48 -14.54
C LYS A 134 4.57 -21.90 -14.55
N GLU A 135 4.72 -22.52 -13.39
CA GLU A 135 5.19 -23.91 -13.28
C GLU A 135 4.15 -24.92 -13.78
N ARG A 136 2.87 -24.67 -13.51
CA ARG A 136 1.76 -25.59 -13.84
C ARG A 136 1.19 -25.39 -15.23
N HIS A 137 1.31 -24.18 -15.77
CA HIS A 137 0.68 -23.80 -17.03
C HIS A 137 1.68 -23.11 -17.94
N LYS A 138 1.68 -23.49 -19.22
CA LYS A 138 2.38 -22.70 -20.25
C LYS A 138 1.72 -21.32 -20.32
N THR A 139 2.52 -20.28 -20.15
CA THR A 139 2.06 -18.89 -20.29
C THR A 139 2.24 -18.43 -21.72
N ASP A 140 1.20 -17.81 -22.28
CA ASP A 140 1.26 -17.12 -23.57
C ASP A 140 1.40 -15.61 -23.35
N LEU A 141 1.67 -14.87 -24.44
CA LEU A 141 1.81 -13.41 -24.40
C LEU A 141 0.53 -12.72 -23.88
N ILE A 142 -0.64 -13.27 -24.20
CA ILE A 142 -1.94 -12.70 -23.79
C ILE A 142 -2.10 -12.80 -22.27
N THR A 143 -1.88 -13.98 -21.70
CA THR A 143 -1.98 -14.20 -20.24
C THR A 143 -0.95 -13.35 -19.51
N ASN A 144 0.28 -13.25 -20.00
CA ASN A 144 1.31 -12.42 -19.38
C ASN A 144 0.91 -10.93 -19.36
N ASN A 145 0.36 -10.40 -20.46
CA ASN A 145 -0.11 -9.01 -20.51
C ASN A 145 -1.30 -8.76 -19.55
N GLN A 146 -2.21 -9.73 -19.41
CA GLN A 146 -3.32 -9.63 -18.45
C GLN A 146 -2.83 -9.63 -17.00
N VAL A 147 -1.87 -10.50 -16.68
CA VAL A 147 -1.26 -10.56 -15.34
C VAL A 147 -0.51 -9.26 -15.05
N GLN A 148 0.28 -8.74 -15.99
CA GLN A 148 1.00 -7.48 -15.82
C GLN A 148 0.03 -6.32 -15.53
N TYR A 149 -0.98 -6.14 -16.40
CA TYR A 149 -1.98 -5.09 -16.23
C TYR A 149 -2.69 -5.16 -14.87
N PHE A 150 -3.01 -6.38 -14.42
CA PHE A 150 -3.57 -6.58 -13.09
C PHE A 150 -2.58 -6.18 -11.99
N LEU A 151 -1.35 -6.68 -12.03
CA LEU A 151 -0.36 -6.47 -10.96
C LEU A 151 -0.07 -4.98 -10.78
N ASP A 152 0.02 -4.22 -11.88
CA ASP A 152 0.22 -2.77 -11.83
C ASP A 152 -0.92 -2.08 -11.07
N ARG A 153 -2.17 -2.43 -11.38
CA ARG A 153 -3.35 -1.86 -10.71
C ARG A 153 -3.46 -2.32 -9.27
N PHE A 154 -3.26 -3.62 -9.03
CA PHE A 154 -3.31 -4.24 -7.72
C PHE A 154 -2.30 -3.59 -6.75
N TYR A 155 -1.04 -3.44 -7.18
CA TYR A 155 -0.02 -2.84 -6.34
C TYR A 155 -0.21 -1.33 -6.17
N MET A 156 -0.70 -0.62 -7.18
CA MET A 156 -1.04 0.80 -7.02
C MET A 156 -2.16 1.00 -6.00
N MET A 157 -3.22 0.20 -6.05
CA MET A 157 -4.32 0.25 -5.06
C MET A 157 -3.82 -0.11 -3.65
N ARG A 158 -2.94 -1.12 -3.53
CA ARG A 158 -2.35 -1.51 -2.24
C ARG A 158 -1.47 -0.41 -1.64
N ILE A 159 -0.61 0.24 -2.44
CA ILE A 159 0.19 1.38 -2.00
C ILE A 159 -0.73 2.48 -1.46
N SER A 160 -1.82 2.76 -2.18
CA SER A 160 -2.78 3.78 -1.77
C SER A 160 -3.52 3.41 -0.47
N LEU A 161 -3.91 2.14 -0.29
CA LEU A 161 -4.49 1.63 0.95
C LEU A 161 -3.50 1.77 2.13
N ARG A 162 -2.26 1.33 1.93
CA ARG A 162 -1.19 1.43 2.94
C ARG A 162 -0.88 2.88 3.30
N MET A 163 -0.93 3.79 2.33
CA MET A 163 -0.73 5.22 2.55
C MET A 163 -1.76 5.79 3.53
N LEU A 164 -3.04 5.49 3.33
CA LEU A 164 -4.12 5.98 4.20
C LEU A 164 -4.04 5.40 5.62
N ILE A 165 -3.83 4.09 5.72
CA ILE A 165 -3.70 3.41 7.01
C ILE A 165 -2.49 3.94 7.78
N ASN A 166 -1.33 4.06 7.14
CA ASN A 166 -0.13 4.59 7.78
C ASN A 166 -0.33 6.04 8.20
N GLN A 167 -0.94 6.88 7.36
CA GLN A 167 -1.16 8.28 7.70
C GLN A 167 -2.01 8.41 8.98
N HIS A 168 -3.08 7.62 9.11
CA HIS A 168 -3.91 7.64 10.32
C HIS A 168 -3.15 7.14 11.54
N LEU A 169 -2.47 5.99 11.44
CA LEU A 169 -1.76 5.41 12.58
C LEU A 169 -0.59 6.28 13.07
N LEU A 170 0.13 6.94 12.16
CA LEU A 170 1.22 7.85 12.50
C LEU A 170 0.73 9.18 13.09
N MET A 171 -0.51 9.57 12.83
CA MET A 171 -1.09 10.83 13.33
C MET A 171 -1.93 10.65 14.59
N PHE A 172 -2.64 9.53 14.71
CA PHE A 172 -3.68 9.33 15.72
C PHE A 172 -3.62 7.94 16.39
N GLY A 173 -2.71 7.06 15.95
CA GLY A 173 -2.52 5.72 16.51
C GLY A 173 -1.47 5.67 17.62
N SER A 174 -1.12 4.47 18.06
CA SER A 174 -0.05 4.25 19.04
C SER A 174 1.36 4.51 18.49
N GLU A 175 1.49 4.65 17.18
CA GLU A 175 2.74 4.86 16.44
C GLU A 175 2.94 6.32 16.08
N LEU A 176 2.55 7.24 16.98
CA LEU A 176 2.66 8.67 16.73
C LEU A 176 4.06 9.03 16.25
N ASN A 177 4.12 9.71 15.10
CA ASN A 177 5.38 10.22 14.60
C ASN A 177 5.88 11.31 15.56
N LYS A 178 6.95 11.01 16.30
CA LYS A 178 7.52 11.93 17.28
C LYS A 178 8.32 13.06 16.64
N HIS A 179 8.65 12.95 15.34
CA HIS A 179 9.37 13.97 14.61
C HIS A 179 8.41 15.07 14.14
N ARG A 180 8.52 16.24 14.77
CA ARG A 180 7.69 17.43 14.48
C ARG A 180 7.76 17.94 13.03
N ARG A 181 8.77 17.52 12.25
CA ARG A 181 8.90 17.83 10.83
C ARG A 181 7.81 17.14 9.99
N PHE A 182 7.43 15.93 10.37
CA PHE A 182 6.55 15.09 9.56
C PHE A 182 5.08 15.33 9.87
N VAL A 183 4.26 15.29 8.83
CA VAL A 183 2.80 15.18 8.96
C VAL A 183 2.42 13.75 8.58
N GLY A 184 2.43 12.87 9.59
CA GLY A 184 2.22 11.44 9.42
C GLY A 184 3.43 10.82 8.73
N SER A 185 3.25 10.30 7.52
CA SER A 185 4.35 9.79 6.68
C SER A 185 4.89 10.82 5.68
N VAL A 186 4.29 12.01 5.60
CA VAL A 186 4.66 13.05 4.64
C VAL A 186 5.68 14.00 5.27
N ASP A 187 6.77 14.25 4.56
CA ASP A 187 7.74 15.30 4.86
C ASP A 187 7.47 16.50 3.94
N PRO A 188 7.06 17.67 4.48
CA PRO A 188 6.90 18.89 3.70
C PRO A 188 8.20 19.38 3.04
N ASP A 189 9.34 19.09 3.66
CA ASP A 189 10.67 19.57 3.28
C ASP A 189 11.59 18.35 3.00
N CYS A 190 11.08 17.39 2.21
CA CYS A 190 11.78 16.13 1.91
C CYS A 190 13.06 16.41 1.10
N ASN A 191 14.22 16.30 1.75
CA ASN A 191 15.51 16.48 1.10
C ASN A 191 15.88 15.24 0.27
N VAL A 192 15.97 15.40 -1.05
CA VAL A 192 16.24 14.31 -1.99
C VAL A 192 17.65 13.76 -1.82
N LEU A 193 18.63 14.62 -1.52
CA LEU A 193 20.03 14.22 -1.41
C LEU A 193 20.25 13.31 -0.20
N GLU A 194 19.68 13.68 0.94
CA GLU A 194 19.75 12.86 2.17
C GLU A 194 19.18 11.46 1.92
N ILE A 195 18.02 11.37 1.25
CA ILE A 195 17.38 10.08 0.97
C ILE A 195 18.15 9.27 -0.07
N LEU A 196 18.76 9.93 -1.05
CA LEU A 196 19.62 9.29 -2.05
C LEU A 196 20.88 8.70 -1.41
N GLU A 197 21.52 9.46 -0.52
CA GLU A 197 22.70 9.02 0.23
C GLU A 197 22.38 7.81 1.11
N ASP A 198 21.28 7.86 1.88
CA ASP A 198 20.81 6.73 2.68
C ASP A 198 20.57 5.48 1.81
N ALA A 199 19.85 5.64 0.69
CA ALA A 199 19.55 4.54 -0.23
C ALA A 199 20.82 3.97 -0.90
N TYR A 200 21.79 4.84 -1.21
CA TYR A 200 23.07 4.43 -1.79
C TYR A 200 23.93 3.66 -0.80
N GLU A 201 24.07 4.12 0.44
CA GLU A 201 24.88 3.42 1.44
C GLU A 201 24.32 2.01 1.72
N ASP A 202 22.99 1.86 1.79
CA ASP A 202 22.37 0.55 1.94
C ASP A 202 22.55 -0.36 0.70
N ALA A 203 22.43 0.20 -0.51
CA ALA A 203 22.66 -0.56 -1.75
C ALA A 203 24.13 -0.94 -1.92
N LYS A 204 25.04 -0.04 -1.58
CA LYS A 204 26.50 -0.22 -1.56
C LYS A 204 26.88 -1.33 -0.58
N TYR A 205 26.36 -1.28 0.65
CA TYR A 205 26.59 -2.31 1.66
C TYR A 205 26.20 -3.71 1.15
N LEU A 206 25.04 -3.82 0.50
CA LEU A 206 24.62 -5.09 -0.12
C LEU A 206 25.57 -5.51 -1.26
N CYS A 207 25.92 -4.58 -2.15
CA CYS A 207 26.82 -4.85 -3.26
C CYS A 207 28.20 -5.33 -2.77
N GLU A 208 28.81 -4.63 -1.81
CA GLU A 208 30.08 -5.02 -1.19
C GLU A 208 29.98 -6.37 -0.47
N HIS A 209 28.85 -6.66 0.18
CA HIS A 209 28.65 -7.96 0.81
C HIS A 209 28.68 -9.13 -0.19
N TYR A 210 28.08 -8.96 -1.38
CA TYR A 210 28.00 -10.03 -2.39
C TYR A 210 29.19 -10.04 -3.37
N TYR A 211 29.77 -8.89 -3.67
CA TYR A 211 30.77 -8.72 -4.73
C TYR A 211 32.12 -8.19 -4.24
N SER A 212 32.26 -7.88 -2.94
CA SER A 212 33.47 -7.32 -2.30
C SER A 212 33.92 -5.95 -2.83
N ILE A 213 33.12 -5.32 -3.70
CA ILE A 213 33.33 -3.99 -4.26
C ILE A 213 31.97 -3.40 -4.65
N ALA A 214 31.86 -2.08 -4.63
CA ALA A 214 30.73 -1.34 -5.15
C ALA A 214 31.20 -0.08 -5.90
N PRO A 215 30.44 0.37 -6.91
CA PRO A 215 30.77 1.60 -7.64
C PRO A 215 30.59 2.84 -6.75
N GLU A 216 31.44 3.86 -6.96
CA GLU A 216 31.28 5.17 -6.32
C GLU A 216 30.09 5.94 -6.92
N MET A 217 29.35 6.67 -6.08
CA MET A 217 28.28 7.56 -6.50
C MET A 217 28.81 8.98 -6.72
N VAL A 218 28.56 9.53 -7.91
CA VAL A 218 28.82 10.94 -8.24
C VAL A 218 27.48 11.66 -8.36
N ILE A 219 27.27 12.69 -7.56
CA ILE A 219 26.04 13.49 -7.56
C ILE A 219 26.32 14.86 -8.19
N GLU A 220 25.53 15.20 -9.21
CA GLU A 220 25.47 16.54 -9.78
C GLU A 220 24.07 17.13 -9.56
N THR A 221 23.98 18.34 -9.02
CA THR A 221 22.72 19.04 -8.78
C THR A 221 22.53 20.21 -9.74
N CYS A 222 21.31 20.37 -10.26
CA CYS A 222 20.94 21.45 -11.17
C CYS A 222 19.72 22.19 -10.60
N GLY A 223 19.80 23.53 -10.49
CA GLY A 223 18.64 24.38 -10.21
C GLY A 223 18.38 24.76 -8.75
N ALA A 224 19.25 24.39 -7.80
CA ALA A 224 19.18 24.84 -6.41
C ALA A 224 20.23 25.92 -6.13
N SER A 225 19.81 27.06 -5.56
CA SER A 225 20.71 28.20 -5.25
C SER A 225 21.68 27.89 -4.10
N ASP A 226 21.30 26.95 -3.23
CA ASP A 226 22.00 26.52 -2.02
C ASP A 226 22.37 25.02 -2.07
N GLY A 227 22.21 24.37 -3.23
CA GLY A 227 22.45 22.94 -3.41
C GLY A 227 21.37 22.03 -2.81
N LYS A 228 20.31 22.56 -2.20
CA LYS A 228 19.24 21.76 -1.61
C LYS A 228 18.09 21.54 -2.59
N ILE A 229 17.74 20.28 -2.80
CA ILE A 229 16.59 19.87 -3.60
C ILE A 229 15.56 19.30 -2.64
N GLU A 230 14.56 20.10 -2.31
CA GLU A 230 13.49 19.77 -1.36
C GLU A 230 12.12 19.85 -2.03
N PHE A 231 11.24 18.89 -1.75
CA PHE A 231 9.83 18.96 -2.14
C PHE A 231 8.93 18.19 -1.18
N VAL A 232 7.63 18.43 -1.25
CA VAL A 232 6.67 17.71 -0.41
C VAL A 232 6.55 16.25 -0.88
N TYR A 233 6.95 15.29 -0.04
CA TYR A 233 6.87 13.87 -0.42
C TYR A 233 6.80 12.90 0.77
N VAL A 234 6.73 11.60 0.46
CA VAL A 234 6.81 10.51 1.45
C VAL A 234 8.23 9.92 1.37
N PRO A 235 9.13 10.21 2.33
CA PRO A 235 10.54 9.80 2.22
C PRO A 235 10.74 8.30 2.01
N SER A 236 9.96 7.47 2.70
CA SER A 236 10.06 6.00 2.56
C SER A 236 9.68 5.49 1.16
N HIS A 237 8.80 6.20 0.44
CA HIS A 237 8.49 5.86 -0.95
C HIS A 237 9.65 6.24 -1.88
N LEU A 238 10.24 7.42 -1.68
CA LEU A 238 11.38 7.87 -2.47
C LEU A 238 12.61 6.98 -2.24
N TYR A 239 12.91 6.70 -0.97
CA TYR A 239 13.97 5.77 -0.57
C TYR A 239 13.82 4.43 -1.30
N HIS A 240 12.63 3.82 -1.26
CA HIS A 240 12.43 2.52 -1.90
C HIS A 240 12.66 2.58 -3.42
N ILE A 241 12.19 3.63 -4.10
CA ILE A 241 12.42 3.81 -5.53
C ILE A 241 13.93 3.93 -5.82
N LEU A 242 14.65 4.79 -5.09
CA LEU A 242 16.07 5.02 -5.29
C LEU A 242 16.89 3.77 -4.98
N PHE A 243 16.62 3.12 -3.85
CA PHE A 243 17.29 1.89 -3.42
C PHE A 243 17.16 0.77 -4.45
N GLU A 244 15.96 0.54 -4.99
CA GLU A 244 15.75 -0.48 -6.03
C GLU A 244 16.49 -0.14 -7.34
N LEU A 245 16.51 1.13 -7.76
CA LEU A 245 17.26 1.57 -8.94
C LEU A 245 18.78 1.43 -8.77
N LEU A 246 19.29 1.77 -7.59
CA LEU A 246 20.72 1.69 -7.27
C LEU A 246 21.20 0.24 -7.21
N LYS A 247 20.41 -0.68 -6.61
CA LYS A 247 20.72 -2.11 -6.63
C LYS A 247 20.84 -2.67 -8.05
N VAL A 248 19.94 -2.29 -8.95
CA VAL A 248 19.97 -2.73 -10.36
C VAL A 248 21.19 -2.15 -11.09
N SER A 249 21.60 -0.93 -10.75
CA SER A 249 22.74 -0.28 -11.39
C SER A 249 24.09 -0.81 -10.88
N ALA A 250 24.12 -1.39 -9.68
CA ALA A 250 25.32 -1.93 -9.05
C ALA A 250 25.57 -3.42 -9.35
N GLY A 251 24.58 -4.16 -9.88
CA GLY A 251 24.69 -5.57 -10.24
C GLY A 251 24.95 -5.78 -11.73
#